data_AF-A0A520T477-F1
#
_entry.id   AF-A0A520T477-F1
#
_cell.length_a   1.000
_cell.length_b   1.000
_cell.length_c   1.000
_cell.angle_alpha   90.00
_cell.angle_beta   90.00
_cell.angle_gamma   90.00
#
_symmetry.space_group_name_H-M   'P 1'
#
loop_
_entity.id
_entity.type
_entity.pdbx_description
1 polymer ?
#
loop_
_entity_poly.entity_id
_entity_poly.type
_entity_poly.pdbx_seq_one_letter_code
_entity_poly.pdbx_strand_id
1 'polypeptide(L)'
;MKFITIIILLMPNLLFAEILKQFSLACICDKNINALKYFDCKQKVSGTQLDYSENSEDIYSSYDEKYYSIIEKNNFILSLQYETEDYISSMKINDDLELLLSILYKKYEKEWSYDLQCVSLKKE
;
A
#
# COMPACT_ATOMS: atom_id res chain seq x y z
N MET A 1 -15.94 26.07 -6.14
CA MET A 1 -15.81 24.68 -5.65
C MET A 1 -15.01 23.91 -6.67
N LYS A 2 -13.79 23.47 -6.34
CA LYS A 2 -13.02 22.61 -7.24
C LYS A 2 -13.61 21.20 -7.15
N PHE A 3 -14.19 20.72 -8.25
CA PHE A 3 -14.64 19.34 -8.37
C PHE A 3 -13.40 18.45 -8.47
N ILE A 4 -13.18 17.60 -7.47
CA ILE A 4 -12.21 16.51 -7.57
C ILE A 4 -12.93 15.40 -8.33
N THR A 5 -12.60 15.27 -9.62
CA THR A 5 -13.16 14.22 -10.48
C THR A 5 -12.45 12.90 -10.17
N ILE A 6 -13.13 11.99 -9.47
CA ILE A 6 -12.65 10.62 -9.27
C ILE A 6 -12.96 9.84 -10.55
N ILE A 7 -11.95 9.63 -11.40
CA ILE A 7 -12.07 8.82 -12.60
C ILE A 7 -11.76 7.36 -12.22
N ILE A 8 -12.77 6.49 -12.26
CA ILE A 8 -12.58 5.04 -12.16
C ILE A 8 -12.04 4.58 -13.52
N LEU A 9 -10.71 4.53 -13.65
CA LEU A 9 -10.05 4.08 -14.87
C LEU A 9 -10.06 2.54 -14.89
N LEU A 10 -10.93 1.96 -15.72
CA LEU A 10 -10.82 0.56 -16.13
C LEU A 10 -9.57 0.45 -17.02
N MET A 11 -8.40 0.23 -16.41
CA MET A 11 -7.14 0.11 -17.13
C MET A 11 -7.07 -1.27 -17.81
N PRO A 12 -6.94 -1.33 -19.15
CA PRO A 12 -6.82 -2.59 -19.85
C PRO A 12 -5.42 -3.18 -19.59
N ASN A 13 -5.34 -4.32 -18.89
CA ASN A 13 -4.20 -5.23 -18.87
C ASN A 13 -2.79 -4.60 -18.73
N LEU A 14 -2.62 -3.50 -17.99
CA LEU A 14 -1.27 -3.14 -17.54
C LEU A 14 -0.87 -4.15 -16.47
N LEU A 15 0.36 -4.65 -16.54
CA LEU A 15 0.91 -5.46 -15.47
C LEU A 15 0.85 -4.65 -14.18
N PHE A 16 0.41 -5.25 -13.07
CA PHE A 16 0.34 -4.58 -11.76
C PHE A 16 1.65 -3.84 -11.41
N ALA A 17 2.74 -4.46 -11.81
CA ALA A 17 4.10 -3.97 -11.83
C ALA A 17 4.35 -2.61 -12.53
N GLU A 18 3.63 -2.33 -13.61
CA GLU A 18 3.73 -1.13 -14.43
C GLU A 18 2.84 -0.01 -13.90
N ILE A 19 1.75 -0.36 -13.19
CA ILE A 19 0.82 0.60 -12.58
C ILE A 19 1.58 1.53 -11.62
N LEU A 20 2.41 1.02 -10.72
CA LEU A 20 3.15 1.88 -9.78
C LEU A 20 4.21 2.78 -10.44
N LYS A 21 4.75 2.38 -11.59
CA LYS A 21 5.67 3.25 -12.33
C LYS A 21 4.93 4.47 -12.87
N GLN A 22 3.72 4.27 -13.40
CA GLN A 22 2.93 5.32 -14.05
C GLN A 22 1.97 6.07 -13.11
N PHE A 23 1.57 5.45 -12.00
CA PHE A 23 0.51 5.92 -11.11
C PHE A 23 0.92 5.79 -9.65
N SER A 24 0.44 6.71 -8.83
CA SER A 24 0.52 6.60 -7.38
C SER A 24 -0.66 5.75 -6.90
N LEU A 25 -0.48 4.91 -5.87
CA LEU A 25 -1.60 4.19 -5.26
C LEU A 25 -2.01 4.90 -3.97
N ALA A 26 -3.26 5.32 -3.87
CA ALA A 26 -3.83 5.77 -2.60
C ALA A 26 -4.61 4.62 -1.97
N CYS A 27 -4.18 4.20 -0.78
CA CYS A 27 -4.75 3.11 -0.02
C CYS A 27 -5.41 3.63 1.24
N ILE A 28 -6.64 3.23 1.50
CA ILE A 28 -7.41 3.59 2.69
C ILE A 28 -7.85 2.32 3.41
N CYS A 29 -8.10 2.40 4.71
CA CYS A 29 -8.64 1.24 5.46
C CYS A 29 -9.87 0.66 4.75
N ASP A 30 -9.86 -0.66 4.52
CA ASP A 30 -10.94 -1.32 3.79
C ASP A 30 -12.24 -1.21 4.59
N LYS A 31 -13.30 -0.72 3.93
CA LYS A 31 -14.62 -0.51 4.53
C LYS A 31 -15.45 -1.80 4.59
N ASN A 32 -15.02 -2.85 3.89
CA ASN A 32 -15.73 -4.13 3.82
C ASN A 32 -15.36 -5.08 4.96
N ILE A 33 -14.31 -4.78 5.72
CA ILE A 33 -13.93 -5.56 6.91
C ILE A 33 -14.85 -5.27 8.11
N ASN A 34 -14.68 -6.04 9.19
CA ASN A 34 -15.39 -5.83 10.44
C ASN A 34 -15.20 -4.39 10.97
N ALA A 35 -16.28 -3.78 11.45
CA ALA A 35 -16.28 -2.39 11.95
C ALA A 35 -15.18 -2.09 12.98
N LEU A 36 -14.90 -3.02 13.92
CA LEU A 36 -13.84 -2.84 14.91
C LEU A 36 -12.46 -2.78 14.26
N LYS A 37 -12.18 -3.68 13.31
CA LYS A 37 -10.92 -3.66 12.53
C LYS A 37 -10.79 -2.38 11.72
N TYR A 38 -11.88 -1.95 11.08
CA TYR A 38 -11.91 -0.70 10.33
C TYR A 38 -11.61 0.51 11.22
N PHE A 39 -12.24 0.59 12.39
CA PHE A 39 -11.99 1.68 13.34
C PHE A 39 -10.55 1.68 13.86
N ASP A 40 -9.99 0.51 14.18
CA ASP A 40 -8.60 0.39 14.61
C ASP A 40 -7.63 0.81 13.49
N CYS A 41 -7.80 0.28 12.28
CA CYS A 41 -7.03 0.72 11.11
C CYS A 41 -7.12 2.23 10.91
N LYS A 42 -8.33 2.81 10.98
CA LYS A 42 -8.52 4.25 10.79
C LYS A 42 -7.80 5.09 11.84
N GLN A 43 -7.71 4.61 13.08
CA GLN A 43 -7.00 5.30 14.16
C GLN A 43 -5.48 5.14 14.08
N LYS A 44 -4.99 3.99 13.60
CA LYS A 44 -3.56 3.64 13.60
C LYS A 44 -2.84 3.98 12.31
N VAL A 45 -3.52 3.82 11.18
CA VAL A 45 -2.97 3.97 9.83
C VAL A 45 -3.69 5.09 9.08
N SER A 46 -5.03 5.15 9.16
CA SER A 46 -5.90 6.05 8.37
C SER A 46 -5.87 5.78 6.86
N GLY A 47 -4.68 5.65 6.28
CA GLY A 47 -4.39 5.31 4.89
C GLY A 47 -2.91 5.57 4.57
N THR A 48 -2.50 5.24 3.35
CA THR A 48 -1.16 5.54 2.82
C THR A 48 -1.24 5.86 1.33
N GLN A 49 -0.39 6.76 0.85
CA GLN A 49 -0.08 6.89 -0.56
C GLN A 49 1.25 6.21 -0.84
N LEU A 50 1.26 5.37 -1.89
CA LEU A 50 2.43 4.66 -2.37
C LEU A 50 2.92 5.27 -3.68
N ASP A 51 4.18 5.68 -3.68
CA ASP A 51 4.82 6.37 -4.81
C ASP A 51 6.11 5.67 -5.20
N TYR A 52 6.25 5.30 -6.48
CA TYR A 52 7.51 4.76 -7.00
C TYR A 52 8.58 5.86 -7.07
N SER A 53 9.71 5.63 -6.40
CA SER A 53 10.89 6.50 -6.45
C SER A 53 11.82 6.04 -7.58
N GLU A 54 11.91 6.82 -8.66
CA GLU A 54 12.82 6.50 -9.77
C GLU A 54 14.30 6.51 -9.39
N ASN A 55 14.66 7.28 -8.36
CA ASN A 55 16.04 7.42 -7.92
C ASN A 55 16.55 6.19 -7.16
N SER A 56 15.68 5.51 -6.41
CA SER A 56 16.06 4.39 -5.54
C SER A 56 15.44 3.05 -5.95
N GLU A 57 14.53 3.05 -6.93
CA GLU A 57 13.70 1.90 -7.31
C GLU A 57 12.85 1.31 -6.15
N ASP A 58 12.71 2.07 -5.06
CA ASP A 58 11.87 1.74 -3.91
C ASP A 58 10.47 2.36 -4.04
N ILE A 59 9.56 1.91 -3.16
CA ILE A 59 8.23 2.49 -3.00
C ILE A 59 8.19 3.35 -1.73
N TYR A 60 7.98 4.64 -1.90
CA TYR A 60 7.71 5.55 -0.78
C TYR A 60 6.29 5.32 -0.23
N SER A 61 6.14 5.32 1.09
CA SER A 61 4.87 5.25 1.81
C SER A 61 4.64 6.52 2.62
N SER A 62 3.50 7.18 2.41
CA SER A 62 3.14 8.37 3.18
C SER A 62 2.67 8.09 4.60
N TYR A 63 2.35 6.83 4.94
CA TYR A 63 1.90 6.45 6.27
C TYR A 63 3.00 6.63 7.32
N ASP A 64 4.20 6.18 6.99
CA ASP A 64 5.35 6.15 7.90
C ASP A 64 6.59 6.86 7.34
N GLU A 65 6.44 7.51 6.18
CA GLU A 65 7.47 8.29 5.49
C GLU A 65 8.73 7.47 5.14
N LYS A 66 8.55 6.19 4.82
CA LYS A 66 9.65 5.26 4.52
C LYS A 66 9.65 4.79 3.08
N TYR A 67 10.82 4.37 2.63
CA TYR A 67 11.05 3.73 1.34
C TYR A 67 11.14 2.22 1.54
N TYR A 68 10.22 1.49 0.93
CA TYR A 68 10.13 0.04 0.99
C TYR A 68 10.75 -0.56 -0.27
N SER A 69 11.62 -1.55 -0.07
CA SER A 69 12.22 -2.29 -1.17
C SER A 69 11.25 -3.34 -1.70
N ILE A 70 11.31 -3.57 -3.01
CA ILE A 70 10.49 -4.57 -3.69
C ILE A 70 11.14 -5.95 -3.49
N ILE A 71 10.44 -6.84 -2.79
CA ILE A 71 10.91 -8.21 -2.52
C ILE A 71 10.31 -9.20 -3.53
N GLU A 72 9.08 -8.97 -3.96
CA GLU A 72 8.41 -9.78 -4.97
C GLU A 72 7.57 -8.88 -5.85
N LYS A 73 7.60 -9.15 -7.17
CA LYS A 73 6.81 -8.42 -8.14
C LYS A 73 6.47 -9.33 -9.30
N ASN A 74 5.19 -9.65 -9.43
CA ASN A 74 4.63 -10.39 -10.56
C ASN A 74 3.27 -9.78 -10.96
N ASN A 75 2.52 -10.49 -11.80
CA ASN A 75 1.25 -9.98 -12.35
C ASN A 75 0.14 -9.86 -11.29
N PHE A 76 0.25 -10.63 -10.21
CA PHE A 76 -0.79 -10.81 -9.21
C PHE A 76 -0.42 -10.19 -7.86
N ILE A 77 0.88 -10.06 -7.58
CA ILE A 77 1.36 -9.69 -6.26
C ILE A 77 2.52 -8.71 -6.39
N LEU A 78 2.48 -7.69 -5.55
CA LEU A 78 3.63 -6.89 -5.15
C LEU A 78 3.85 -7.04 -3.66
N SER A 79 5.06 -7.45 -3.28
CA SER A 79 5.49 -7.54 -1.89
C SER A 79 6.60 -6.52 -1.63
N LEU A 80 6.37 -5.66 -0.66
CA LEU A 80 7.24 -4.57 -0.25
C LEU A 80 7.72 -4.82 1.18
N GLN A 81 8.96 -4.47 1.49
CA GLN A 81 9.52 -4.62 2.83
C GLN A 81 10.40 -3.43 3.22
N TYR A 82 10.25 -3.01 4.47
CA TYR A 82 11.17 -2.16 5.19
C TYR A 82 11.58 -2.88 6.48
N GLU A 83 12.87 -3.06 6.69
CA GLU A 83 13.40 -3.86 7.80
C GLU A 83 14.37 -3.05 8.66
N THR A 84 14.24 -3.22 9.98
CA THR A 84 15.14 -2.68 11.00
C THR A 84 15.61 -3.81 11.91
N GLU A 85 16.48 -3.50 12.88
CA GLU A 85 16.87 -4.46 13.92
C GLU A 85 15.67 -4.92 14.78
N ASP A 86 14.69 -4.04 15.00
CA ASP A 86 13.58 -4.28 15.94
C ASP A 86 12.33 -4.88 15.29
N TYR A 87 12.03 -4.49 14.05
CA TYR A 87 10.81 -4.90 13.35
C TYR A 87 10.97 -4.98 11.84
N ILE A 88 10.04 -5.70 11.22
CA ILE A 88 9.82 -5.77 9.77
C ILE A 88 8.45 -5.17 9.48
N SER A 89 8.39 -4.15 8.62
CA SER A 89 7.15 -3.64 8.05
C SER A 89 7.03 -4.15 6.62
N SER A 90 5.87 -4.71 6.29
CA SER A 90 5.62 -5.32 5.00
C SER A 90 4.30 -4.83 4.43
N MET A 91 4.26 -4.59 3.13
CA MET A 91 3.02 -4.33 2.40
C MET A 91 2.90 -5.32 1.26
N LYS A 92 1.78 -6.02 1.22
CA LYS A 92 1.45 -6.94 0.13
C LYS A 92 0.21 -6.45 -0.59
N ILE A 93 0.32 -6.22 -1.89
CA ILE A 93 -0.79 -5.74 -2.72
C ILE A 93 -1.09 -6.80 -3.77
N ASN A 94 -2.37 -7.16 -3.89
CA ASN A 94 -2.84 -8.08 -4.95
C ASN A 94 -3.38 -7.32 -6.18
N ASP A 95 -3.78 -8.07 -7.20
CA ASP A 95 -4.39 -7.57 -8.43
C ASP A 95 -5.78 -6.96 -8.23
N ASP A 96 -6.47 -7.28 -7.13
CA ASP A 96 -7.71 -6.63 -6.68
C ASP A 96 -7.45 -5.29 -5.93
N LEU A 97 -6.20 -4.83 -5.88
CA LEU A 97 -5.76 -3.62 -5.17
C LEU A 97 -6.02 -3.67 -3.66
N GLU A 98 -6.19 -4.86 -3.09
CA GLU A 98 -6.23 -5.07 -1.65
C GLU A 98 -4.79 -5.05 -1.13
N LEU A 99 -4.55 -4.22 -0.12
CA LEU A 99 -3.25 -4.08 0.52
C LEU A 99 -3.33 -4.60 1.95
N LEU A 100 -2.47 -5.56 2.27
CA LEU A 100 -2.21 -5.98 3.65
C LEU A 100 -0.94 -5.30 4.13
N LEU A 101 -1.07 -4.41 5.11
CA LEU A 101 0.06 -3.82 5.84
C LEU A 101 0.29 -4.66 7.09
N SER A 102 1.49 -5.21 7.26
CA SER A 102 1.89 -5.97 8.45
C SER A 102 3.13 -5.36 9.11
N ILE A 103 3.18 -5.39 10.43
CA ILE A 103 4.34 -5.01 11.24
C ILE A 103 4.66 -6.17 12.20
N LEU A 104 5.79 -6.84 11.97
CA LEU A 104 6.32 -7.90 12.83
C LEU A 104 7.39 -7.34 13.76
N TYR A 105 7.11 -7.33 15.07
CA TYR A 105 8.11 -7.01 16.09
C TYR A 105 8.93 -8.25 16.45
N LYS A 106 10.20 -8.27 16.05
CA LYS A 106 11.10 -9.44 16.12
C LYS A 106 11.25 -9.97 17.54
N LYS A 107 11.49 -9.08 18.51
CA LYS A 107 11.71 -9.43 19.92
C LYS A 107 10.53 -10.16 20.56
N TYR A 108 9.31 -9.86 20.14
CA TYR A 108 8.08 -10.37 20.76
C TYR A 108 7.39 -11.43 19.92
N GLU A 109 7.86 -11.68 18.70
CA GLU A 109 7.19 -12.54 17.71
C GLU A 109 5.71 -12.14 17.53
N LYS A 110 5.44 -10.83 17.59
CA LYS A 110 4.09 -10.28 17.46
C LYS A 110 3.94 -9.55 16.16
N GLU A 111 2.92 -9.94 15.41
CA GLU A 111 2.52 -9.28 14.18
C GLU A 111 1.21 -8.53 14.37
N TRP A 112 1.16 -7.30 13.88
CA TRP A 112 -0.08 -6.56 13.67
C TRP A 112 -0.29 -6.36 12.20
N SER A 113 -1.54 -6.43 11.76
CA SER A 113 -1.87 -6.23 10.36
C SER A 113 -3.14 -5.41 10.17
N TYR A 114 -3.19 -4.69 9.07
CA TYR A 114 -4.28 -3.81 8.69
C TYR A 114 -4.63 -4.05 7.23
N ASP A 115 -5.93 -4.23 6.98
CA ASP A 115 -6.51 -4.43 5.66
C ASP A 115 -6.87 -3.05 5.04
N LEU A 116 -6.29 -2.74 3.89
CA LEU A 116 -6.50 -1.52 3.12
C LEU A 116 -7.00 -1.84 1.71
N GLN A 117 -7.75 -0.92 1.11
CA GLN A 117 -8.12 -0.93 -0.29
C GLN A 117 -7.43 0.23 -1.00
N CYS A 118 -6.72 -0.09 -2.09
CA CYS A 118 -6.04 0.89 -2.92
C CYS A 118 -6.85 1.29 -4.15
N VAL A 119 -6.58 2.51 -4.62
CA VAL A 119 -7.03 3.04 -5.91
C VAL A 119 -5.87 3.72 -6.61
N SER A 120 -5.84 3.63 -7.93
CA SER A 120 -4.84 4.31 -8.76
C SER A 120 -5.16 5.80 -8.88
N LEU A 121 -4.17 6.65 -8.61
CA LEU A 121 -4.20 8.09 -8.83
C LEU A 121 -3.31 8.44 -10.01
N LYS A 122 -3.85 9.25 -10.93
CA LYS A 122 -3.05 9.83 -12.02
C LYS A 122 -1.97 10.73 -11.41
N LYS A 123 -0.70 10.50 -11.76
CA LYS A 123 0.38 11.46 -11.49
C LYS A 123 0.09 12.72 -12.31
N GLU A 124 -0.04 13.88 -11.65
CA GLU A 124 -0.21 15.19 -12.33
C GLU A 124 1.06 15.60 -13.08
#